data_AF-A0AB36GQS8-F1
#
_entry.id   AF-A0AB36GQS8-F1
#
_cell.length_a   1.000
_cell.length_b   1.000
_cell.length_c   1.000
_cell.angle_alpha   90.00
_cell.angle_beta   90.00
_cell.angle_gamma   90.00
#
_symmetry.space_group_name_H-M   'P 1'
#
loop_
_entity.id
_entity.type
_entity.pdbx_description
1 polymer ?
#
loop_
_entity_poly.entity_id
_entity_poly.type
_entity_poly.pdbx_seq_one_letter_code
_entity_poly.pdbx_strand_id
1 'polypeptide(L)' 'MTRAIIYFVLGAILLALGIWWWTIVGPSFAFLGPIVLQGVGGAFMVAGFAVMMDVISPTSRKI' A
#
# COMPACT_ATOMS: atom_id res chain seq x y z
N MET A 1 14.97 6.45 -5.19
CA MET A 1 14.01 7.42 -4.66
C MET A 1 12.69 7.42 -5.44
N THR A 2 12.67 7.78 -6.73
CA THR A 2 11.43 7.88 -7.53
C THR A 2 10.56 6.63 -7.51
N ARG A 3 11.16 5.43 -7.60
CA ARG A 3 10.40 4.16 -7.51
C ARG A 3 9.69 3.98 -6.15
N ALA A 4 10.36 4.28 -5.04
CA ALA A 4 9.76 4.18 -3.70
C ALA A 4 8.55 5.12 -3.55
N ILE A 5 8.67 6.35 -4.07
CA ILE A 5 7.59 7.35 -4.03
C ILE A 5 6.34 6.84 -4.78
N ILE A 6 6.52 6.18 -5.92
CA ILE A 6 5.40 5.61 -6.68
C ILE A 6 4.63 4.57 -5.85
N TYR A 7 5.34 3.66 -5.16
CA TYR A 7 4.70 2.67 -4.28
C TYR A 7 3.92 3.33 -3.14
N PHE A 8 4.48 4.36 -2.50
CA PHE A 8 3.79 5.08 -1.43
C PHE A 8 2.56 5.84 -1.93
N VAL A 9 2.64 6.51 -3.08
CA VAL A 9 1.50 7.24 -3.64
C VAL A 9 0.38 6.28 -4.04
N LEU A 10 0.70 5.19 -4.72
CA LEU A 10 -0.29 4.17 -5.07
C LEU A 10 -0.89 3.50 -3.82
N GLY A 11 -0.04 3.13 -2.85
CA GLY A 11 -0.48 2.55 -1.59
C GLY A 11 -1.44 3.46 -0.83
N ALA A 12 -1.10 4.75 -0.70
CA ALA A 12 -1.94 5.73 -0.03
C ALA A 12 -3.29 5.96 -0.72
N ILE A 13 -3.30 6.05 -2.06
CA ILE A 13 -4.53 6.20 -2.85
C ILE A 13 -5.45 4.98 -2.66
N LEU A 14 -4.90 3.77 -2.77
CA LEU A 14 -5.66 2.53 -2.63
C LEU A 14 -6.20 2.35 -1.20
N LEU A 15 -5.40 2.67 -0.18
CA LEU A 15 -5.84 2.65 1.21
C LEU A 15 -6.97 3.66 1.46
N ALA A 16 -6.81 4.90 1.01
CA ALA A 16 -7.82 5.93 1.18
C ALA A 16 -9.14 5.56 0.46
N LEU A 17 -9.06 5.05 -0.76
CA LEU A 17 -10.22 4.55 -1.51
C LEU A 17 -10.88 3.37 -0.80
N GLY A 18 -10.09 2.42 -0.28
CA GLY A 18 -10.61 1.26 0.44
C GLY A 18 -11.30 1.64 1.76
N ILE A 19 -10.76 2.61 2.50
CA ILE A 19 -11.37 3.14 3.72
C ILE A 19 -12.65 3.88 3.37
N TRP A 20 -12.63 4.78 2.39
CA TRP A 20 -13.82 5.51 1.94
C TRP A 20 -14.93 4.55 1.46
N TRP A 21 -14.58 3.57 0.62
CA TRP A 21 -15.54 2.60 0.11
C TRP A 21 -16.16 1.76 1.24
N TRP A 22 -15.38 1.42 2.27
CA TRP A 22 -15.91 0.75 3.47
C TRP A 22 -16.99 1.57 4.18
N THR A 23 -16.86 2.91 4.23
CA THR A 23 -17.88 3.78 4.85
C THR A 23 -19.21 3.82 4.09
N ILE A 24 -19.22 3.46 2.80
CA ILE A 24 -20.41 3.50 1.94
C ILE A 24 -21.17 2.16 1.98
N VAL A 25 -20.46 1.03 1.98
CA VAL A 25 -21.08 -0.31 1.80
C VAL A 25 -21.79 -0.81 3.06
N GLY A 26 -21.31 -0.43 4.25
CA GLY A 26 -21.86 -0.94 5.53
C GLY A 26 -21.68 -2.46 5.71
N PRO A 27 -22.26 -3.06 6.77
CA PRO A 27 -22.05 -4.47 7.10
C PRO A 27 -22.83 -5.40 6.16
N SER A 28 -22.15 -5.94 5.14
CA SER A 28 -22.70 -6.90 4.16
C SER A 28 -21.56 -7.67 3.50
N PHE A 29 -21.82 -8.77 2.78
CA PHE A 29 -20.77 -9.53 2.05
C PHE A 29 -19.96 -8.67 1.07
N ALA A 30 -20.55 -7.58 0.56
CA ALA A 30 -19.85 -6.63 -0.32
C ALA A 30 -18.66 -5.93 0.37
N PHE A 31 -18.54 -5.98 1.70
CA PHE A 31 -17.39 -5.45 2.46
C PHE A 31 -16.05 -6.13 2.14
N LEU A 32 -16.07 -7.33 1.56
CA LEU A 32 -14.84 -8.03 1.18
C LEU A 32 -14.05 -7.24 0.13
N GLY A 33 -14.73 -6.54 -0.78
CA GLY A 33 -14.11 -5.66 -1.77
C GLY A 33 -13.21 -4.57 -1.15
N PRO A 34 -13.75 -3.67 -0.32
CA PRO A 34 -12.94 -2.64 0.33
C PRO A 34 -11.86 -3.21 1.26
N ILE A 35 -12.10 -4.34 1.95
CA ILE A 35 -11.06 -4.97 2.78
C ILE A 35 -9.87 -5.45 1.93
N VAL A 36 -10.14 -6.13 0.80
CA VAL A 36 -9.08 -6.55 -0.12
C VAL A 36 -8.32 -5.32 -0.65
N LEU A 37 -9.02 -4.25 -1.00
CA LEU A 37 -8.41 -3.02 -1.49
C LEU A 37 -7.51 -2.36 -0.42
N GLN A 38 -7.94 -2.33 0.84
CA GLN A 38 -7.13 -1.86 1.97
C GLN A 38 -5.89 -2.75 2.18
N GLY A 39 -6.04 -4.07 2.09
CA GLY A 39 -4.92 -5.02 2.18
C GLY A 39 -3.88 -4.82 1.08
N VAL A 40 -4.32 -4.63 -0.16
CA VAL A 40 -3.43 -4.30 -1.28
C VAL A 40 -2.74 -2.95 -1.04
N GLY A 41 -3.48 -1.90 -0.66
CA GLY A 41 -2.90 -0.60 -0.34
C GLY A 41 -1.82 -0.68 0.74
N GLY A 42 -2.06 -1.42 1.82
CA GLY A 42 -1.09 -1.69 2.88
C GLY A 42 0.16 -2.42 2.37
N ALA A 43 0.00 -3.43 1.51
CA ALA A 43 1.13 -4.13 0.91
C ALA A 43 2.02 -3.19 0.06
N PHE A 44 1.41 -2.27 -0.69
CA PHE A 44 2.14 -1.24 -1.45
C PHE A 44 2.93 -0.29 -0.53
N MET A 45 2.38 0.08 0.63
CA MET A 45 3.10 0.90 1.61
C MET A 45 4.35 0.18 2.16
N VAL A 46 4.22 -1.11 2.49
CA VAL A 46 5.35 -1.92 2.98
C VAL A 46 6.40 -2.12 1.88
N ALA A 47 5.98 -2.37 0.64
CA ALA A 47 6.88 -2.49 -0.50
C ALA A 47 7.63 -1.16 -0.76
N GLY A 48 6.94 -0.02 -0.71
CA GLY A 48 7.57 1.31 -0.83
C GLY A 48 8.62 1.55 0.24
N PHE A 49 8.34 1.13 1.48
CA PHE A 49 9.29 1.20 2.59
C PHE A 49 10.52 0.32 2.36
N ALA A 50 10.34 -0.92 1.90
CA ALA A 50 11.46 -1.80 1.57
C ALA A 50 12.37 -1.19 0.48
N VAL A 51 11.76 -0.66 -0.60
CA VAL A 51 12.51 0.01 -1.68
C VAL A 51 13.22 1.28 -1.19
N MET A 52 12.64 2.03 -0.26
CA MET A 52 13.30 3.17 0.37
C MET A 52 14.52 2.73 1.20
N MET A 53 14.38 1.66 1.98
CA MET A 53 15.48 1.09 2.76
C MET A 53 16.63 0.60 1.88
N ASP A 54 16.33 0.01 0.73
CA ASP A 54 17.34 -0.37 -0.26
C ASP A 54 18.07 0.83 -0.87
N VAL A 55 17.47 2.02 -0.92
CA VAL A 55 18.17 3.24 -1.35
C VAL A 55 19.14 3.74 -0.28
N ILE A 56 18.74 3.71 0.99
CA ILE A 56 19.56 4.18 2.12
C ILE A 56 20.71 3.21 2.41
N SER A 57 20.41 1.92 2.40
CA SER A 57 21.32 0.85 2.75
C SER A 57 21.12 -0.31 1.77
N PRO A 58 21.74 -0.28 0.59
CA PRO A 58 21.50 -1.26 -0.44
C PRO A 58 21.90 -2.66 0.00
N THR A 59 20.96 -3.59 -0.06
CA THR A 59 21.20 -5.03 0.14
C THR A 59 22.28 -5.55 -0.82
N SER A 60 22.35 -5.03 -2.04
CA SER A 60 23.37 -5.40 -3.03
C SER A 60 24.82 -5.11 -2.64
N ARG A 61 25.07 -4.31 -1.58
CA ARG A 61 26.42 -4.02 -1.05
C ARG A 61 26.75 -4.81 0.22
N LYS A 62 25.83 -5.66 0.69
CA LYS A 62 25.93 -6.42 1.94
C LYS A 62 26.09 -7.93 1.73
N ILE A 63 26.00 -8.36 0.48
CA ILE A 63 26.33 -9.71 0.00
C ILE A 63 27.70 -9.62 -0.65
#